data_AF-A0A9D8FYL7-F1
#
_entry.id   AF-A0A9D8FYL7-F1
#
_cell.length_a   1.000
_cell.length_b   1.000
_cell.length_c   1.000
_cell.angle_alpha   90.00
_cell.angle_beta   90.00
_cell.angle_gamma   90.00
#
_symmetry.space_group_name_H-M   'P 1'
#
loop_
_entity.id
_entity.type
_entity.pdbx_description
1 polymer ?
#
loop_
_entity_poly.entity_id
_entity_poly.type
_entity_poly.pdbx_seq_one_letter_code
_entity_poly.pdbx_strand_id
1 'polypeptide(L)'
;MMDTLEKLYANCRALNRRFPDGNDPFQIMTCLLEEGGELAEQVNHFEGTGIKREKLGEPDKAKLTKEVLDVLRAALRIALYYGIEQELAAMIEEKYQRVKREGLI
;
A
#
# COMPACT_ATOMS: atom_id res chain seq x y z
N MET A 1 -5.70 -16.94 -14.27
CA MET A 1 -4.74 -15.82 -14.18
C MET A 1 -4.89 -15.24 -12.79
N MET A 2 -3.78 -15.07 -12.07
CA MET A 2 -3.81 -14.55 -10.70
C MET A 2 -4.26 -13.08 -10.70
N ASP A 3 -5.21 -12.72 -9.84
CA ASP A 3 -5.70 -11.34 -9.75
C ASP A 3 -4.65 -10.40 -9.11
N THR A 4 -4.88 -9.09 -9.19
CA THR A 4 -3.91 -8.09 -8.67
C THR A 4 -3.71 -8.21 -7.16
N LEU A 5 -4.76 -8.49 -6.39
CA LEU A 5 -4.69 -8.62 -4.94
C LEU A 5 -3.92 -9.88 -4.54
N GLU A 6 -4.15 -10.98 -5.23
CA GLU A 6 -3.39 -12.22 -5.08
C GLU A 6 -1.90 -12.00 -5.35
N LYS A 7 -1.54 -11.27 -6.42
CA LYS A 7 -0.14 -10.91 -6.72
C LYS A 7 0.50 -10.08 -5.61
N LEU A 8 -0.25 -9.16 -4.99
CA LEU A 8 0.22 -8.38 -3.85
C LEU A 8 0.47 -9.27 -2.63
N TYR A 9 -0.45 -10.17 -2.30
CA TYR A 9 -0.25 -11.12 -1.21
C TYR A 9 0.94 -12.05 -1.44
N ALA A 10 1.14 -12.53 -2.67
CA ALA A 10 2.31 -13.33 -3.02
C ALA A 10 3.62 -12.55 -2.80
N ASN A 11 3.65 -11.26 -3.15
CA ASN A 11 4.79 -10.38 -2.86
C ASN A 11 5.03 -10.26 -1.35
N CYS A 12 3.98 -9.96 -0.57
CA CYS A 12 4.12 -9.82 0.88
C CYS A 12 4.60 -11.12 1.54
N ARG A 13 4.08 -12.29 1.13
CA ARG A 13 4.57 -13.59 1.61
C ARG A 13 6.03 -13.85 1.23
N ALA A 14 6.45 -13.44 0.03
CA ALA A 14 7.84 -13.54 -0.40
C ALA A 14 8.76 -12.62 0.44
N LEU A 15 8.31 -11.41 0.75
CA LEU A 15 9.04 -10.47 1.61
C LEU A 15 9.16 -10.98 3.04
N ASN A 16 8.09 -11.50 3.64
CA ASN A 16 8.13 -12.08 4.99
C ASN A 16 9.08 -13.30 5.05
N ARG A 17 9.20 -14.08 3.97
CA ARG A 17 10.18 -15.18 3.90
C ARG A 17 11.62 -14.67 3.76
N ARG A 18 11.82 -13.58 3.01
CA ARG A 18 13.13 -12.97 2.80
C ARG A 18 13.63 -12.24 4.05
N PHE A 19 12.72 -11.64 4.80
CA PHE A 19 12.96 -10.89 6.02
C PHE A 19 12.05 -11.44 7.13
N PRO A 20 12.46 -12.54 7.79
CA PRO A 20 11.63 -13.23 8.77
C PRO A 20 11.43 -12.43 10.06
N ASP A 21 12.41 -11.60 10.42
CA ASP A 21 12.33 -10.68 11.55
C ASP A 21 11.55 -9.40 11.15
N GLY A 22 10.91 -8.73 12.11
CA GLY A 22 10.15 -7.49 11.80
C GLY A 22 8.71 -7.73 11.31
N ASN A 23 8.15 -8.91 11.59
CA ASN A 23 6.80 -9.32 11.19
C ASN A 23 5.81 -9.39 12.37
N ASP A 24 6.15 -8.85 13.54
CA ASP A 24 5.17 -8.66 14.61
C ASP A 24 4.16 -7.56 14.19
N PRO A 25 2.94 -7.55 14.77
CA PRO A 25 1.89 -6.67 14.29
C PRO A 25 2.20 -5.20 14.57
N PHE A 26 2.93 -4.88 15.63
CA PHE A 26 3.30 -3.50 15.95
C PHE A 26 4.42 -2.96 15.06
N GLN A 27 5.38 -3.79 14.69
CA GLN A 27 6.43 -3.52 13.71
C GLN A 27 5.85 -3.34 12.31
N ILE A 28 4.88 -4.17 11.92
CA ILE A 28 4.15 -3.97 10.66
C ILE A 28 3.40 -2.63 10.69
N MET A 29 2.80 -2.25 11.82
CA MET A 29 2.16 -0.94 11.96
C MET A 29 3.17 0.22 11.93
N THR A 30 4.36 0.08 12.54
CA THR A 30 5.43 1.07 12.41
C THR A 30 5.85 1.25 10.96
N CYS A 31 6.05 0.14 10.23
CA CYS A 31 6.35 0.17 8.80
C CYS A 31 5.24 0.87 8.01
N LEU A 32 3.96 0.55 8.26
CA LEU A 32 2.84 1.22 7.58
C LEU A 32 2.85 2.74 7.79
N LEU A 33 3.18 3.20 8.99
CA LEU A 33 3.25 4.64 9.29
C LEU A 33 4.47 5.32 8.66
N GLU A 34 5.60 4.62 8.58
CA GLU A 34 6.79 5.06 7.86
C GLU A 34 6.50 5.24 6.37
N GLU A 35 5.97 4.20 5.71
CA GLU A 35 5.59 4.26 4.29
C GLU A 35 4.52 5.33 4.02
N GLY A 36 3.60 5.53 4.97
CA GLY A 36 2.60 6.61 4.90
C GLY A 36 3.23 8.00 4.95
N GLY A 37 4.30 8.17 5.74
CA GLY A 37 5.10 9.39 5.80
C GLY A 37 5.86 9.64 4.49
N GLU A 38 6.47 8.60 3.92
CA GLU A 38 7.17 8.69 2.62
C GLU A 38 6.20 9.06 1.48
N LEU A 39 5.02 8.43 1.45
CA LEU A 39 3.96 8.78 0.49
C LEU A 39 3.52 10.24 0.66
N ALA A 40 3.30 10.70 1.90
CA ALA A 40 2.97 12.11 2.16
C ALA A 40 4.08 13.07 1.70
N GLU A 41 5.34 12.66 1.85
CA GLU A 41 6.49 13.39 1.30
C GLU A 41 6.44 13.50 -0.21
N GLN A 42 6.12 12.41 -0.93
CA GLN A 42 5.99 12.44 -2.39
C GLN A 42 4.84 13.34 -2.82
N VAL A 43 3.68 13.28 -2.16
CA VAL A 43 2.56 14.20 -2.43
C VAL A 43 2.98 15.65 -2.26
N ASN A 44 3.66 15.99 -1.16
CA ASN A 44 4.18 17.34 -0.92
C ASN A 44 5.11 17.80 -2.07
N HIS A 45 5.99 16.91 -2.55
CA HIS A 45 6.88 17.20 -3.68
C HIS A 45 6.10 17.43 -4.99
N PHE A 46 5.10 16.60 -5.26
CA PHE A 46 4.21 16.73 -6.42
C PHE A 46 3.35 18.00 -6.39
N GLU A 47 2.83 18.40 -5.23
CA GLU A 47 2.07 19.65 -5.08
C GLU A 47 2.97 20.89 -5.09
N GLY A 48 4.29 20.70 -5.01
CA GLY A 48 5.25 21.79 -5.05
C GLY A 48 5.18 22.70 -3.83
N THR A 49 4.72 22.19 -2.70
CA THR A 49 4.59 22.98 -1.48
C THR A 49 5.93 23.07 -0.73
N GLY A 50 6.21 24.23 -0.12
CA GLY A 50 7.47 24.46 0.59
C GLY A 50 8.70 24.43 -0.32
N ILE A 51 9.85 24.03 0.23
CA ILE A 51 11.16 24.08 -0.47
C ILE A 51 11.55 22.76 -1.15
N LYS A 52 10.63 21.79 -1.26
CA LYS A 52 10.99 20.44 -1.75
C LYS A 52 11.38 20.43 -3.22
N ARG A 53 10.65 21.12 -4.09
CA ARG A 53 11.04 21.23 -5.52
C ARG A 53 12.35 21.98 -5.69
N GLU A 54 12.58 23.02 -4.89
CA GLU A 54 13.85 23.77 -4.89
C GLU A 54 15.03 22.87 -4.48
N LYS A 55 14.83 21.96 -3.53
CA LYS A 55 15.88 21.06 -3.02
C LYS A 55 16.07 19.78 -3.82
N LEU A 56 15.00 19.20 -4.33
CA LEU A 56 14.96 17.83 -4.88
C LEU A 56 14.71 17.80 -6.39
N GLY A 57 14.46 18.95 -7.01
CA GLY A 57 14.14 19.06 -8.43
C GLY A 57 12.69 18.70 -8.74
N GLU A 58 12.44 18.22 -9.95
CA GLU A 58 11.11 17.82 -10.38
C GLU A 58 10.64 16.51 -9.71
N PRO A 59 9.34 16.38 -9.41
CA PRO A 59 8.79 15.16 -8.82
C PRO A 59 8.85 13.97 -9.80
N ASP A 60 9.03 12.77 -9.26
CA ASP A 60 9.21 11.53 -10.04
C ASP A 60 8.02 10.58 -9.84
N LYS A 61 7.33 10.25 -10.93
CA LYS A 61 6.16 9.34 -10.91
C LYS A 61 6.53 7.92 -10.49
N ALA A 62 7.75 7.47 -10.76
CA ALA A 62 8.21 6.15 -10.34
C ALA A 62 8.33 6.07 -8.81
N LYS A 63 8.83 7.14 -8.16
CA LYS A 63 8.91 7.24 -6.70
C LYS A 63 7.52 7.25 -6.08
N LEU A 64 6.61 8.08 -6.59
CA LEU A 64 5.22 8.09 -6.10
C LEU A 64 4.55 6.72 -6.25
N THR A 65 4.76 6.03 -7.38
CA THR A 65 4.22 4.69 -7.61
C THR A 65 4.78 3.67 -6.62
N LYS A 66 6.08 3.74 -6.32
CA LYS A 66 6.72 2.91 -5.30
C LYS A 66 6.06 3.13 -3.93
N GLU A 67 5.93 4.38 -3.48
CA GLU A 67 5.40 4.64 -2.13
C GLU A 67 3.92 4.25 -1.98
N VAL A 68 3.11 4.40 -3.04
CA VAL A 68 1.74 3.85 -3.05
C VAL A 68 1.76 2.34 -2.89
N LEU A 69 2.65 1.64 -3.60
CA LEU A 69 2.76 0.18 -3.52
C LEU A 69 3.25 -0.29 -2.14
N ASP A 70 4.19 0.43 -1.53
CA ASP A 70 4.75 0.06 -0.23
C ASP A 70 3.72 0.25 0.89
N VAL A 71 2.91 1.31 0.86
CA VAL A 71 1.73 1.46 1.74
C VAL A 71 0.73 0.31 1.57
N LEU A 72 0.38 -0.04 0.32
CA LEU A 72 -0.53 -1.17 0.06
C LEU A 72 0.02 -2.48 0.63
N ARG A 73 1.32 -2.75 0.43
CA ARG A 73 1.97 -3.96 0.94
C ARG A 73 2.00 -3.98 2.46
N ALA A 74 2.36 -2.89 3.11
CA ALA A 74 2.39 -2.79 4.57
C ALA A 74 1.00 -3.05 5.19
N ALA A 75 -0.06 -2.47 4.61
CA ALA A 75 -1.43 -2.73 5.02
C ALA A 75 -1.84 -4.20 4.81
N LEU A 76 -1.50 -4.80 3.65
CA LEU A 76 -1.81 -6.20 3.37
C LEU A 76 -1.00 -7.19 4.22
N ARG A 77 0.17 -6.80 4.74
CA ARG A 77 0.91 -7.60 5.73
C ARG A 77 0.15 -7.74 7.05
N ILE A 78 -0.64 -6.75 7.46
CA ILE A 78 -1.56 -6.89 8.61
C ILE A 78 -2.65 -7.92 8.30
N ALA A 79 -3.22 -7.87 7.09
CA ALA A 79 -4.22 -8.85 6.69
C ALA A 79 -3.67 -10.28 6.70
N LEU A 80 -2.45 -10.48 6.20
CA LEU A 80 -1.73 -11.76 6.30
C LEU A 80 -1.46 -12.18 7.74
N TYR A 81 -1.05 -11.25 8.60
CA TYR A 81 -0.70 -11.55 10.00
C TYR A 81 -1.91 -12.08 10.78
N TYR A 82 -3.09 -11.48 10.57
CA TYR A 82 -4.33 -11.89 11.22
C TYR A 82 -5.13 -12.95 10.45
N GLY A 83 -4.69 -13.34 9.24
CA GLY A 83 -5.35 -14.36 8.42
C GLY A 83 -6.70 -13.92 7.86
N ILE A 84 -6.87 -12.62 7.56
CA ILE A 84 -8.15 -12.03 7.12
C ILE A 84 -8.20 -11.79 5.60
N GLU A 85 -7.41 -12.51 4.80
CA GLU A 85 -7.31 -12.25 3.36
C GLU A 85 -8.63 -12.47 2.62
N GLN A 86 -9.40 -13.50 3.00
CA GLN A 86 -10.67 -13.85 2.36
C GLN A 86 -11.76 -12.84 2.69
N GLU A 87 -11.80 -12.39 3.95
CA GLU A 87 -12.72 -11.38 4.45
C GLU A 87 -12.48 -10.03 3.76
N LEU A 88 -11.21 -9.65 3.60
CA LEU A 88 -10.86 -8.42 2.87
C LEU A 88 -11.27 -8.53 1.39
N ALA A 89 -11.00 -9.65 0.73
CA ALA A 89 -11.39 -9.87 -0.66
C ALA A 89 -12.91 -9.80 -0.86
N ALA A 90 -13.68 -10.45 0.03
CA ALA A 90 -15.13 -10.41 0.01
C ALA A 90 -15.68 -8.98 0.21
N MET A 91 -15.08 -8.22 1.13
CA MET A 91 -15.46 -6.83 1.38
C MET A 91 -15.15 -5.90 0.18
N ILE A 92 -14.03 -6.13 -0.51
CA ILE A 92 -13.69 -5.40 -1.74
C ILE A 92 -14.74 -5.67 -2.82
N GLU A 93 -15.10 -6.94 -3.02
CA GLU A 93 -16.12 -7.33 -4.01
C GLU A 93 -17.49 -6.75 -3.69
N GLU A 94 -17.92 -6.81 -2.42
CA GLU A 94 -19.18 -6.22 -1.97
C GLU A 94 -19.23 -4.71 -2.29
N LYS A 95 -18.15 -3.98 -1.96
CA LYS A 95 -18.05 -2.54 -2.24
C LYS A 95 -18.05 -2.26 -3.75
N TYR A 96 -17.35 -3.05 -4.54
CA TYR A 96 -17.34 -2.93 -6.00
C TYR A 96 -18.76 -3.11 -6.59
N GLN A 97 -19.46 -4.18 -6.20
CA GLN A 97 -20.83 -4.44 -6.66
C GLN A 97 -21.82 -3.36 -6.20
N ARG A 98 -21.60 -2.76 -5.03
CA ARG A 98 -22.39 -1.61 -4.57
C ARG A 98 -22.24 -0.40 -5.50
N VAL A 99 -21.00 0.02 -5.77
CA VAL A 99 -20.72 1.18 -6.64
C VAL A 99 -21.26 0.96 -8.06
N LYS A 100 -21.20 -0.27 -8.57
CA LYS A 100 -21.81 -0.66 -9.86
C LYS A 100 -23.34 -0.56 -9.84
N ARG A 101 -24.01 -1.01 -8.77
CA ARG A 101 -25.47 -0.87 -8.61
C ARG A 101 -25.91 0.59 -8.49
N GLU A 102 -25.07 1.44 -7.92
CA GLU A 102 -25.28 2.88 -7.82
C GLU A 102 -25.06 3.61 -9.17
N GLY A 103 -24.57 2.91 -10.21
CA GLY A 103 -24.32 3.48 -11.54
C GLY A 103 -23.13 4.43 -11.61
N LEU A 104 -22.19 4.32 -10.66
CA LEU A 104 -20.99 5.16 -10.59
C LEU A 104 -19.83 4.58 -11.41
N ILE A 105 -19.92 3.30 -11.82
CA ILE A 105 -19.03 2.59 -12.75
C ILE A 105 -19.82 1.55 -13.56
#